data_AF-A0A2N9NUL9-F1
#
_entry.id   AF-A0A2N9NUL9-F1
#
_cell.length_a   1.000
_cell.length_b   1.000
_cell.length_c   1.000
_cell.angle_alpha   90.00
_cell.angle_beta   90.00
_cell.angle_gamma   90.00
#
_symmetry.space_group_name_H-M   'P 1'
#
loop_
_entity.id
_entity.type
_entity.pdbx_description
1 polymer ?
#
loop_
_entity_poly.entity_id
_entity_poly.type
_entity_poly.pdbx_seq_one_letter_code
_entity_poly.pdbx_strand_id
1 'polypeptide(L)'
;MRRLKAKKRKPRKQKLPDDPYLAIAWAQHENVLYLHQQFAEKWPVMLFDIQEQRIYAYPYGPFAGELSERSQEMLASQYVDACKCGELVLFIRDNVKRKLKSYSMPIR
;
A
#
# COMPACT_ATOMS: atom_id res chain seq x y z
N MET A 1 38.71 -6.34 -4.01
CA MET A 1 37.41 -6.26 -3.30
C MET A 1 36.70 -4.96 -3.71
N ARG A 2 35.63 -5.02 -4.52
CA ARG A 2 34.86 -3.84 -4.94
C ARG A 2 33.68 -3.63 -3.99
N ARG A 3 33.68 -2.53 -3.22
CA ARG A 3 32.52 -2.08 -2.45
C ARG A 3 31.48 -1.50 -3.40
N LEU A 4 30.33 -2.16 -3.55
CA LEU A 4 29.14 -1.60 -4.20
C LEU A 4 28.60 -0.46 -3.31
N LYS A 5 28.68 0.79 -3.80
CA LYS A 5 28.01 1.92 -3.16
C LYS A 5 26.51 1.81 -3.45
N ALA A 6 25.72 1.56 -2.41
CA ALA A 6 24.27 1.67 -2.49
C ALA A 6 23.90 3.11 -2.92
N LYS A 7 23.28 3.24 -4.10
CA LYS A 7 22.69 4.51 -4.55
C LYS A 7 21.52 4.83 -3.60
N LYS A 8 21.76 5.69 -2.61
CA LYS A 8 20.69 6.31 -1.82
C LYS A 8 19.78 7.07 -2.79
N ARG A 9 18.58 6.55 -3.04
CA ARG A 9 17.53 7.26 -3.79
C ARG A 9 17.17 8.50 -2.97
N LYS A 10 17.44 9.70 -3.53
CA LYS A 10 16.99 10.96 -2.94
C LYS A 10 15.46 10.95 -2.92
N PRO A 11 14.79 11.33 -1.82
CA PRO A 11 13.35 11.52 -1.87
C PRO A 11 13.06 12.62 -2.90
N ARG A 12 12.33 12.27 -3.97
CA ARG A 12 11.78 13.27 -4.87
C ARG A 12 10.81 14.09 -4.03
N LYS A 13 11.22 15.29 -3.62
CA LYS A 13 10.30 16.35 -3.18
C LYS A 13 9.50 16.82 -4.40
N GLN A 14 8.62 15.96 -4.89
CA GLN A 14 7.50 16.43 -5.69
C GLN A 14 6.56 17.10 -4.69
N LYS A 15 6.23 18.38 -4.92
CA LYS A 15 5.01 18.97 -4.34
C LYS A 15 3.88 18.06 -4.80
N LEU A 16 3.51 17.09 -3.96
CA LEU A 16 2.34 16.26 -4.19
C LEU A 16 1.17 17.25 -4.32
N PRO A 17 0.33 17.17 -5.36
CA PRO A 17 -1.02 17.71 -5.24
C PRO A 17 -1.60 17.19 -3.93
N ASP A 18 -2.41 17.97 -3.22
CA ASP A 18 -3.15 17.47 -2.06
C ASP A 18 -3.93 16.23 -2.51
N ASP A 19 -3.36 15.04 -2.31
CA ASP A 19 -3.95 13.78 -2.71
C ASP A 19 -4.95 13.46 -1.61
N PRO A 20 -6.25 13.68 -1.83
CA PRO A 20 -7.24 13.55 -0.77
C PRO A 20 -7.28 12.13 -0.21
N TYR A 21 -6.85 11.13 -1.00
CA TYR A 21 -6.80 9.73 -0.56
C TYR A 21 -5.59 9.45 0.33
N LEU A 22 -4.51 10.22 0.22
CA LEU A 22 -3.35 10.08 1.13
C LEU A 22 -3.73 10.55 2.54
N ALA A 23 -4.49 11.63 2.67
CA ALA A 23 -5.00 12.08 3.97
C ALA A 23 -5.91 11.01 4.61
N ILE A 24 -6.76 10.36 3.82
CA ILE A 24 -7.61 9.24 4.27
C ILE A 24 -6.74 8.04 4.70
N ALA A 25 -5.71 7.70 3.94
CA ALA A 25 -4.79 6.61 4.28
C ALA A 25 -4.10 6.84 5.63
N TRP A 26 -3.66 8.08 5.91
CA TRP A 26 -3.10 8.43 7.22
C TRP A 26 -4.14 8.42 8.33
N ALA A 27 -5.36 8.90 8.09
CA ALA A 27 -6.43 8.88 9.08
C ALA A 27 -6.83 7.46 9.50
N GLN A 28 -6.67 6.47 8.62
CA GLN A 28 -6.97 5.06 8.90
C GLN A 28 -5.74 4.24 9.33
N HIS A 29 -4.57 4.87 9.44
CA HIS A 29 -3.30 4.17 9.59
C HIS A 29 -3.26 3.23 10.80
N GLU A 30 -3.71 3.70 11.97
CA GLU A 30 -3.74 2.88 13.20
C GLU A 30 -4.69 1.68 13.08
N ASN A 31 -5.89 1.89 12.52
CA ASN A 31 -6.87 0.82 12.32
C ASN A 31 -6.36 -0.24 11.33
N VAL A 32 -5.72 0.22 10.26
CA VAL A 32 -5.09 -0.64 9.25
C VAL A 32 -3.94 -1.42 9.86
N LEU A 33 -3.09 -0.78 10.66
CA LEU A 33 -1.97 -1.41 11.33
C LEU A 33 -2.43 -2.51 12.29
N TYR A 34 -3.46 -2.22 13.10
CA TYR A 34 -4.07 -3.20 14.00
C TYR A 34 -4.54 -4.45 13.23
N LEU A 35 -5.35 -4.26 12.18
CA LEU A 35 -5.86 -5.38 11.39
C LEU A 35 -4.75 -6.13 10.64
N HIS A 36 -3.77 -5.41 10.10
CA HIS A 36 -2.61 -6.00 9.43
C HIS A 36 -1.84 -6.94 10.38
N GLN A 37 -1.61 -6.51 11.63
CA GLN A 37 -0.93 -7.34 12.64
C GLN A 37 -1.70 -8.64 12.93
N GLN A 38 -3.04 -8.60 12.98
CA GLN A 38 -3.86 -9.80 13.19
C GLN A 38 -3.74 -10.83 12.07
N PHE A 39 -3.39 -10.40 10.85
CA PHE A 39 -3.28 -11.24 9.67
C PHE A 39 -1.87 -11.31 9.09
N ALA A 40 -0.84 -10.90 9.84
CA ALA A 40 0.53 -10.75 9.35
C ALA A 40 1.09 -12.02 8.71
N GLU A 41 0.76 -13.21 9.24
CA GLU A 41 1.17 -14.51 8.70
C GLU A 41 0.69 -14.77 7.26
N LYS A 42 -0.39 -14.10 6.85
CA LYS A 42 -0.98 -14.22 5.51
C LYS A 42 -0.42 -13.20 4.52
N TRP A 43 0.52 -12.35 4.94
CA TRP A 43 1.13 -11.32 4.11
C TRP A 43 0.06 -10.49 3.38
N PRO A 44 -0.80 -9.77 4.13
CA PRO A 44 -1.99 -9.18 3.55
C PRO A 44 -1.65 -7.87 2.82
N VAL A 45 -2.42 -7.62 1.76
CA VAL A 45 -2.65 -6.28 1.22
C VAL A 45 -3.89 -5.72 1.91
N MET A 46 -3.79 -4.47 2.37
CA MET A 46 -4.88 -3.80 3.07
C MET A 46 -5.72 -3.01 2.07
N LEU A 47 -7.03 -2.95 2.26
CA LEU A 47 -7.93 -2.13 1.45
C LEU A 47 -8.92 -1.41 2.35
N PHE A 48 -9.02 -0.09 2.22
CA PHE A 48 -10.07 0.72 2.82
C PHE A 48 -11.09 1.13 1.76
N ASP A 49 -12.34 0.76 1.95
CA ASP A 49 -13.46 1.22 1.14
C ASP A 49 -14.10 2.45 1.78
N ILE A 50 -14.08 3.58 1.07
CA ILE A 50 -14.59 4.86 1.58
C ILE A 50 -16.12 4.86 1.71
N GLN A 51 -16.83 4.16 0.83
CA GLN A 51 -18.30 4.13 0.86
C GLN A 51 -18.81 3.21 1.97
N GLU A 52 -18.13 2.09 2.22
CA GLU A 52 -18.50 1.17 3.28
C GLU A 52 -17.92 1.54 4.65
N GLN A 53 -16.92 2.43 4.69
CA GLN A 53 -16.13 2.75 5.89
C GLN A 53 -15.54 1.48 6.52
N ARG A 54 -15.00 0.59 5.69
CA ARG A 54 -14.49 -0.73 6.11
C ARG A 54 -13.08 -0.98 5.61
N ILE A 55 -12.30 -1.65 6.46
CA ILE A 55 -10.96 -2.14 6.15
C ILE A 55 -11.04 -3.64 5.92
N TYR A 56 -10.47 -4.07 4.80
CA TYR A 56 -10.32 -5.46 4.41
C TYR A 56 -8.84 -5.84 4.39
N ALA A 57 -8.53 -7.04 4.85
CA ALA A 57 -7.21 -7.65 4.72
C ALA A 57 -7.31 -8.80 3.71
N TYR A 58 -6.73 -8.61 2.54
CA TYR A 58 -6.73 -9.62 1.48
C TYR A 58 -5.37 -10.31 1.40
N PRO A 59 -5.32 -11.64 1.26
CA PRO A 59 -4.06 -12.31 0.91
C PRO A 59 -3.53 -11.78 -0.43
N TYR A 60 -2.23 -11.52 -0.52
CA TYR A 60 -1.60 -10.88 -1.68
C TYR A 60 -1.93 -11.59 -3.01
N GLY A 61 -1.82 -12.92 -3.08
CA GLY A 61 -1.97 -13.69 -4.31
C GLY A 61 -3.35 -13.54 -4.96
N PRO A 62 -4.44 -13.89 -4.26
CA PRO A 62 -5.81 -13.70 -4.75
C PRO A 62 -6.11 -12.25 -5.15
N PHE A 63 -5.69 -11.27 -4.33
CA PHE A 63 -5.93 -9.86 -4.63
C PHE A 63 -5.21 -9.41 -5.90
N ALA A 64 -3.94 -9.80 -6.08
CA ALA A 64 -3.21 -9.51 -7.30
C ALA A 64 -3.88 -10.13 -8.53
N GLY A 65 -4.39 -11.37 -8.40
CA GLY A 65 -5.08 -12.07 -9.50
C GLY A 65 -6.32 -11.35 -10.04
N GLU A 66 -6.96 -10.47 -9.27
CA GLU A 66 -8.12 -9.67 -9.69
C GLU A 66 -7.73 -8.40 -10.47
N LEU A 67 -6.46 -8.03 -10.45
CA LEU A 67 -5.96 -6.84 -11.14
C LEU A 67 -5.57 -7.17 -12.60
N SER A 68 -5.62 -6.15 -13.48
CA SER A 68 -5.00 -6.24 -14.81
C SER A 68 -3.49 -6.50 -14.72
N GLU A 69 -2.88 -7.15 -15.70
CA GLU A 69 -1.44 -7.46 -15.74
C GLU A 69 -0.53 -6.28 -15.35
N ARG A 70 -0.75 -5.10 -15.96
CA ARG A 70 0.01 -3.89 -15.62
C ARG A 70 -0.06 -3.52 -14.13
N SER A 71 -1.24 -3.63 -13.55
CA SER A 71 -1.49 -3.33 -12.13
C SER A 71 -0.91 -4.42 -11.22
N GLN A 72 -0.86 -5.68 -11.67
CA GLN A 72 -0.17 -6.76 -10.97
C GLN A 72 1.33 -6.48 -10.86
N GLU A 73 1.98 -6.07 -11.96
CA GLU A 73 3.41 -5.72 -11.94
C GLU A 73 3.69 -4.52 -11.01
N MET A 74 2.85 -3.50 -11.06
CA MET A 74 2.96 -2.33 -10.18
C MET A 74 2.79 -2.73 -8.70
N LEU A 75 1.77 -3.54 -8.38
CA LEU A 75 1.56 -4.05 -7.04
C LEU A 75 2.73 -4.92 -6.58
N ALA A 76 3.23 -5.83 -7.43
CA ALA A 76 4.35 -6.69 -7.09
C ALA A 76 5.60 -5.88 -6.73
N SER A 77 5.95 -4.87 -7.52
CA SER A 77 7.07 -3.98 -7.21
C SER A 77 6.85 -3.21 -5.91
N GLN A 78 5.66 -2.63 -5.72
CA GLN A 78 5.35 -1.85 -4.52
C GLN A 78 5.37 -2.71 -3.26
N TYR A 79 4.77 -3.90 -3.31
CA TYR A 79 4.64 -4.82 -2.19
C TYR A 79 6.01 -5.33 -1.73
N VAL A 80 6.86 -5.75 -2.69
CA VAL A 80 8.22 -6.18 -2.40
C VAL A 80 9.04 -5.06 -1.76
N ASP A 81 8.92 -3.83 -2.24
CA ASP A 81 9.62 -2.68 -1.66
C ASP A 81 9.09 -2.32 -0.27
N ALA A 82 7.77 -2.39 -0.06
CA ALA A 82 7.15 -2.15 1.24
C ALA A 82 7.62 -3.16 2.29
N CYS A 83 7.62 -4.46 1.97
CA CYS A 83 8.12 -5.49 2.89
C CYS A 83 9.58 -5.25 3.30
N LYS A 84 10.44 -4.82 2.37
CA LYS A 84 11.85 -4.49 2.67
C LYS A 84 11.99 -3.28 3.58
N CYS A 85 11.07 -2.34 3.51
CA CYS A 85 11.10 -1.09 4.28
C CYS A 85 10.36 -1.18 5.62
N GLY A 86 9.72 -2.31 5.93
CA GLY A 86 8.87 -2.43 7.11
C GLY A 86 7.59 -1.62 6.97
N GLU A 87 7.02 -1.62 5.77
CA GLU A 87 5.78 -0.95 5.40
C GLU A 87 4.73 -1.98 4.97
N LEU A 88 3.45 -1.61 5.08
CA LEU A 88 2.32 -2.33 4.51
C LEU A 88 1.82 -1.60 3.25
N VAL A 89 1.14 -2.32 2.36
CA VAL A 89 0.44 -1.71 1.22
C VAL A 89 -1.02 -1.52 1.57
N LEU A 90 -1.49 -0.27 1.51
CA LEU A 90 -2.89 0.11 1.71
C LEU A 90 -3.48 0.64 0.40
N PHE A 91 -4.55 0.00 -0.04
CA PHE A 91 -5.41 0.49 -1.10
C PHE A 91 -6.56 1.32 -0.55
N ILE A 92 -6.87 2.43 -1.21
CA ILE A 92 -8.05 3.25 -0.98
C ILE A 92 -8.97 3.07 -2.18
N ARG A 93 -10.16 2.51 -1.94
CA ARG A 93 -11.19 2.28 -2.95
C ARG A 93 -12.27 3.36 -2.83
N ASP A 94 -12.50 4.04 -3.95
CA ASP A 94 -13.55 5.05 -4.14
C ASP A 94 -14.41 4.62 -5.34
N ASN A 95 -15.53 3.95 -5.04
CA ASN A 95 -16.44 3.44 -6.04
C ASN A 95 -17.22 4.57 -6.74
N VAL A 96 -17.50 5.67 -6.04
CA VAL A 96 -18.19 6.85 -6.61
C VAL A 96 -17.34 7.48 -7.71
N LYS A 97 -16.04 7.67 -7.47
CA LYS A 97 -15.10 8.21 -8.47
C LYS A 97 -14.43 7.16 -9.33
N ARG A 98 -14.77 5.87 -9.13
CA ARG A 98 -14.14 4.70 -9.79
C ARG A 98 -12.62 4.73 -9.70
N LYS A 99 -12.09 5.04 -8.52
CA LYS A 99 -10.64 5.10 -8.26
C LYS A 99 -10.21 4.02 -7.28
N LEU A 100 -9.05 3.45 -7.57
CA LEU A 100 -8.30 2.59 -6.66
C LEU A 100 -6.88 3.14 -6.60
N LYS A 101 -6.45 3.55 -5.40
CA LYS A 101 -5.14 4.15 -5.14
C LYS A 101 -4.39 3.32 -4.12
N SER A 102 -3.10 3.11 -4.28
CA SER A 102 -2.27 2.39 -3.31
C SER A 102 -1.20 3.29 -2.70
N TYR A 103 -0.89 3.04 -1.43
CA TYR A 103 0.16 3.72 -0.68
C TYR A 103 0.96 2.69 0.12
N SER A 104 2.25 2.95 0.29
CA SER A 104 3.07 2.21 1.26
C SER A 104 3.06 3.00 2.57
N MET A 105 2.70 2.34 3.67
CA MET A 105 2.51 2.96 4.98
C MET A 105 3.41 2.27 6.01
N PRO A 106 4.07 3.00 6.93
CA PRO A 106 4.98 2.40 7.90
C PRO A 106 4.25 1.47 8.87
N ILE A 107 4.90 0.38 9.30
CA ILE A 107 4.38 -0.52 10.36
C ILE A 107 4.80 -0.04 11.76
N ARG A 108 5.52 1.08 11.87
CA ARG A 108 6.17 1.58 13.10
C ARG A 108 5.76 3.00 13.45
#